data_AF-A0A7Y3MKY9-F1
#
_entry.id   AF-A0A7Y3MKY9-F1
#
_cell.length_a   1.000
_cell.length_b   1.000
_cell.length_c   1.000
_cell.angle_alpha   90.00
_cell.angle_beta   90.00
_cell.angle_gamma   90.00
#
_symmetry.space_group_name_H-M   'P 1'
#
loop_
_entity.id
_entity.type
_entity.pdbx_description
1 polymer ?
#
loop_
_entity_poly.entity_id
_entity_poly.type
_entity_poly.pdbx_seq_one_letter_code
_entity_poly.pdbx_strand_id
1 'polypeptide(L)'
;VAQRMMSARSEKDSVWATLFFQIAHYAIRPWPWIIVALACIVLYPDLSDTDKKLGYVMAMQEFLPIGLKGLMIAAFLAAYMSTISTQLNWGASYIVNDLYKRFLHQPKENVDSEKTYVTAGRIVTLIIMAVALVVTLFIETISGVWSFIIECGAGLGMVLILRWLWWRINAWSEISATIAPFIAYGFSKFVLGLEFPNSFFITVGFTTVVWLLVTFITSPSDHKTLEHFYNKIKPLGSWGPFSNRDQNTGNTKELLLLIVAWLSATVMTYSILFFIGDYILQHNSNLITWGASGITSFVILYFSIQNSNLFQEKTETN
;
A
#
# COMPACT_ATOMS: atom_id res chain seq x y z
N VAL A 1 -3.64 -6.81 -3.57
CA VAL A 1 -2.37 -7.06 -4.30
C VAL A 1 -2.02 -8.55 -4.34
N ALA A 2 -2.00 -9.25 -3.19
CA ALA A 2 -1.68 -10.68 -3.13
C ALA A 2 -2.44 -11.57 -4.13
N GLN A 3 -3.76 -11.39 -4.29
CA GLN A 3 -4.55 -12.14 -5.27
C GLN A 3 -4.02 -12.02 -6.72
N ARG A 4 -3.55 -10.83 -7.13
CA ARG A 4 -2.99 -10.60 -8.47
C ARG A 4 -1.62 -11.26 -8.64
N MET A 5 -0.82 -11.27 -7.58
CA MET A 5 0.48 -11.95 -7.55
C MET A 5 0.31 -13.47 -7.61
N MET A 6 -0.66 -14.02 -6.85
CA MET A 6 -0.96 -15.45 -6.81
C MET A 6 -1.63 -15.97 -8.09
N SER A 7 -2.23 -15.10 -8.90
CA SER A 7 -2.78 -15.46 -10.21
C SER A 7 -1.74 -15.46 -11.33
N ALA A 8 -0.48 -15.07 -11.05
CA ALA A 8 0.60 -15.16 -12.03
C ALA A 8 0.99 -16.63 -12.26
N ARG A 9 1.47 -16.94 -13.47
CA ARG A 9 1.86 -18.31 -13.85
C ARG A 9 3.03 -18.85 -13.02
N SER A 10 3.95 -17.97 -12.63
CA SER A 10 5.12 -18.31 -11.81
C SER A 10 5.46 -17.16 -10.85
N GLU A 11 6.27 -17.45 -9.83
CA GLU A 11 6.80 -16.42 -8.92
C GLU A 11 7.60 -15.36 -9.68
N LYS A 12 8.38 -15.79 -10.67
CA LYS A 12 9.14 -14.91 -11.55
C LYS A 12 8.23 -13.93 -12.30
N ASP A 13 7.14 -14.42 -12.87
CA ASP A 13 6.16 -13.57 -13.57
C ASP A 13 5.49 -12.57 -12.62
N SER A 14 5.20 -12.99 -11.37
CA SER A 14 4.64 -12.13 -10.33
C SER A 14 5.59 -10.97 -9.97
N VAL A 15 6.89 -11.25 -9.82
CA VAL A 15 7.92 -10.23 -9.54
C VAL A 15 8.04 -9.25 -10.72
N TRP A 16 8.15 -9.76 -11.95
CA TRP A 16 8.25 -8.88 -13.13
C TRP A 16 7.00 -8.03 -13.35
N ALA A 17 5.81 -8.60 -13.17
CA ALA A 17 4.56 -7.86 -13.25
C ALA A 17 4.51 -6.74 -12.20
N THR A 18 5.01 -6.99 -10.99
CA THR A 18 5.05 -6.00 -9.92
C THR A 18 6.07 -4.89 -10.22
N LEU A 19 7.27 -5.23 -10.69
CA LEU A 19 8.28 -4.25 -11.10
C LEU A 19 7.79 -3.37 -12.26
N PHE A 20 7.17 -3.97 -13.27
CA PHE A 20 6.56 -3.24 -14.39
C PHE A 20 5.47 -2.30 -13.88
N PHE A 21 4.59 -2.79 -13.00
CA PHE A 21 3.54 -1.96 -12.41
C PHE A 21 4.15 -0.76 -11.67
N GLN A 22 5.23 -0.91 -10.93
CA GLN A 22 5.87 0.22 -10.25
C GLN A 22 6.35 1.30 -11.21
N ILE A 23 7.04 0.91 -12.30
CA ILE A 23 7.52 1.88 -13.30
C ILE A 23 6.34 2.53 -14.04
N ALA A 24 5.41 1.73 -14.55
CA ALA A 24 4.27 2.23 -15.31
C ALA A 24 3.38 3.15 -14.46
N HIS A 25 3.16 2.79 -13.18
CA HIS A 25 2.26 3.52 -12.30
C HIS A 25 2.88 4.77 -11.69
N TYR A 26 4.14 4.71 -11.26
CA TYR A 26 4.77 5.80 -10.51
C TYR A 26 5.68 6.67 -11.37
N ALA A 27 6.25 6.17 -12.47
CA ALA A 27 7.12 6.96 -13.32
C ALA A 27 6.40 7.51 -14.56
N ILE A 28 5.51 6.73 -15.19
CA ILE A 28 4.90 7.09 -16.48
C ILE A 28 3.50 7.69 -16.30
N ARG A 29 2.59 6.95 -15.65
CA ARG A 29 1.18 7.34 -15.48
C ARG A 29 0.94 8.73 -14.88
N PRO A 30 1.76 9.27 -13.96
CA PRO A 30 1.51 10.59 -13.38
C PRO A 30 1.66 11.74 -14.39
N TRP A 31 2.50 11.58 -15.42
CA TRP A 31 2.81 12.68 -16.36
C TRP A 31 1.60 13.25 -17.09
N PRO A 32 0.70 12.44 -17.67
CA PRO A 32 -0.56 12.96 -18.23
C PRO A 32 -1.34 13.85 -17.24
N TRP A 33 -1.41 13.48 -15.96
CA TRP A 33 -2.11 14.26 -14.94
C TRP A 33 -1.35 15.54 -14.56
N ILE A 34 -0.03 15.43 -14.41
CA ILE A 34 0.85 16.57 -14.08
C ILE A 34 0.78 17.61 -15.18
N ILE A 35 0.89 17.21 -16.45
CA ILE A 35 0.83 18.12 -17.61
C ILE A 35 -0.49 18.88 -17.62
N VAL A 36 -1.62 18.17 -17.45
CA VAL A 36 -2.94 18.83 -17.41
C VAL A 36 -3.03 19.77 -16.22
N ALA A 37 -2.55 19.38 -15.03
CA ALA A 37 -2.55 20.25 -13.87
C ALA A 37 -1.71 21.53 -14.08
N LEU A 38 -0.52 21.41 -14.66
CA LEU A 38 0.34 22.55 -15.00
C LEU A 38 -0.32 23.46 -16.04
N ALA A 39 -0.96 22.90 -17.06
CA ALA A 39 -1.73 23.68 -18.03
C ALA A 39 -2.87 24.45 -17.36
N CYS A 40 -3.61 23.82 -16.44
CA CYS A 40 -4.68 24.48 -15.71
C CYS A 40 -4.20 25.65 -14.85
N ILE A 41 -2.99 25.60 -14.28
CA ILE A 41 -2.42 26.72 -13.52
C ILE A 41 -2.19 27.95 -14.42
N VAL A 42 -1.79 27.72 -15.68
CA VAL A 42 -1.55 28.79 -16.65
C VAL A 42 -2.87 29.31 -17.26
N LEU A 43 -3.80 28.41 -17.56
CA LEU A 43 -5.09 28.74 -18.19
C LEU A 43 -6.07 29.42 -17.22
N TYR A 44 -6.03 29.05 -15.93
CA TYR A 44 -6.95 29.53 -14.92
C TYR A 44 -6.20 30.12 -13.70
N PRO A 45 -5.42 31.20 -13.88
CA PRO A 45 -4.55 31.75 -12.83
C PRO A 45 -5.35 32.36 -11.66
N ASP A 46 -6.58 32.79 -11.91
CA ASP A 46 -7.43 33.48 -10.93
C ASP A 46 -8.25 32.53 -10.05
N LEU A 47 -8.11 31.20 -10.22
CA LEU A 47 -8.79 30.24 -9.35
C LEU A 47 -8.27 30.34 -7.92
N SER A 48 -9.19 30.50 -6.97
CA SER A 48 -8.89 30.42 -5.55
C SER A 48 -8.27 29.06 -5.20
N ASP A 49 -7.51 28.99 -4.10
CA ASP A 49 -6.89 27.73 -3.66
C ASP A 49 -7.91 26.60 -3.46
N THR A 50 -9.12 26.94 -3.03
CA THR A 50 -10.23 25.98 -2.87
C THR A 50 -10.81 25.50 -4.20
N ASP A 51 -10.69 26.32 -5.25
CA ASP A 51 -11.28 26.07 -6.57
C ASP A 51 -10.27 25.52 -7.58
N LYS A 52 -8.96 25.48 -7.27
CA LYS A 52 -7.93 24.87 -8.14
C LYS A 52 -8.29 23.45 -8.60
N LYS A 53 -9.00 22.68 -7.79
CA LYS A 53 -9.52 21.34 -8.15
C LYS A 53 -10.51 21.35 -9.33
N LEU A 54 -11.19 22.46 -9.57
CA LEU A 54 -12.13 22.65 -10.67
C LEU A 54 -11.42 22.90 -12.00
N GLY A 55 -10.16 23.32 -12.00
CA GLY A 55 -9.40 23.63 -13.22
C GLY A 55 -9.37 22.48 -14.21
N TYR A 56 -9.24 21.23 -13.73
CA TYR A 56 -9.33 20.05 -14.61
C TYR A 56 -10.71 19.93 -15.29
N VAL A 57 -11.79 20.18 -14.54
CA VAL A 57 -13.16 20.11 -15.07
C VAL A 57 -13.40 21.24 -16.08
N MET A 58 -12.90 22.44 -15.81
CA MET A 58 -12.98 23.58 -16.74
C MET A 58 -12.23 23.27 -18.04
N ALA A 59 -10.99 22.78 -17.94
CA ALA A 59 -10.20 22.38 -19.11
C ALA A 59 -10.90 21.29 -19.93
N MET A 60 -11.49 20.30 -19.26
CA MET A 60 -12.29 19.26 -19.89
C MET A 60 -13.50 19.84 -20.64
N GLN A 61 -14.17 20.85 -20.09
CA GLN A 61 -15.36 21.45 -20.71
C GLN A 61 -15.04 22.35 -21.89
N GLU A 62 -13.94 23.10 -21.82
CA GLU A 62 -13.55 24.09 -22.83
C GLU A 62 -12.81 23.49 -24.01
N PHE A 63 -11.92 22.51 -23.77
CA PHE A 63 -10.99 22.02 -24.80
C PHE A 63 -11.37 20.66 -25.42
N LEU A 64 -12.27 19.88 -24.82
CA LEU A 64 -12.67 18.59 -25.41
C LEU A 64 -13.86 18.73 -26.37
N PRO A 65 -13.77 18.14 -27.58
CA PRO A 65 -14.91 17.95 -28.47
C PRO A 65 -16.03 17.17 -27.81
N ILE A 66 -17.27 17.37 -28.28
CA ILE A 66 -18.48 16.81 -27.65
C ILE A 66 -18.43 15.28 -27.46
N GLY A 67 -17.86 14.54 -28.42
CA GLY A 67 -17.68 13.09 -28.31
C GLY A 67 -16.66 12.68 -27.24
N LEU A 68 -15.51 13.36 -27.17
CA LEU A 68 -14.48 13.08 -26.16
C LEU A 68 -14.91 13.53 -24.76
N LYS A 69 -15.71 14.59 -24.65
CA LYS A 69 -16.32 15.02 -23.38
C LYS A 69 -17.23 13.94 -22.81
N GLY A 70 -18.10 13.35 -23.64
CA GLY A 70 -18.94 12.21 -23.25
C GLY A 70 -18.12 10.99 -22.83
N LEU A 71 -17.07 10.66 -23.62
CA LEU A 71 -16.16 9.56 -23.30
C LEU A 71 -15.43 9.79 -21.97
N MET A 72 -14.99 11.02 -21.68
CA MET A 72 -14.31 11.37 -20.43
C MET A 72 -15.22 11.19 -19.21
N ILE A 73 -16.48 11.64 -19.29
CA ILE A 73 -17.46 11.42 -18.22
C ILE A 73 -17.69 9.92 -17.97
N ALA A 74 -17.85 9.13 -19.04
CA ALA A 74 -17.99 7.68 -18.93
C ALA A 74 -16.74 7.03 -18.30
N ALA A 75 -15.54 7.47 -18.69
CA ALA A 75 -14.28 6.99 -18.13
C ALA A 75 -14.14 7.31 -16.63
N PHE A 76 -14.56 8.50 -16.19
CA PHE A 76 -14.58 8.85 -14.76
C PHE A 76 -15.55 7.98 -13.96
N LEU A 77 -16.76 7.75 -14.48
CA LEU A 77 -17.73 6.87 -13.84
C LEU A 77 -17.20 5.44 -13.75
N ALA A 78 -16.60 4.92 -14.83
CA ALA A 78 -15.99 3.59 -14.83
C ALA A 78 -14.83 3.48 -13.82
N ALA A 79 -13.94 4.47 -13.78
CA ALA A 79 -12.82 4.51 -12.83
C ALA A 79 -13.32 4.56 -11.37
N TYR A 80 -14.32 5.38 -11.09
CA TYR A 80 -14.96 5.48 -9.78
C TYR A 80 -15.62 4.15 -9.37
N MET A 81 -16.40 3.54 -10.27
CA MET A 81 -17.04 2.24 -10.04
C MET A 81 -16.01 1.14 -9.78
N SER A 82 -14.89 1.13 -10.51
CA SER A 82 -13.84 0.13 -10.30
C SER A 82 -13.22 0.21 -8.88
N THR A 83 -13.08 1.42 -8.36
CA THR A 83 -12.50 1.66 -7.03
C THR A 83 -13.50 1.31 -5.94
N ILE A 84 -14.74 1.80 -6.03
CA ILE A 84 -15.79 1.49 -5.05
C ILE A 84 -16.10 0.00 -5.03
N SER A 85 -16.25 -0.64 -6.19
CA SER A 85 -16.51 -2.07 -6.27
C SER A 85 -15.40 -2.88 -5.58
N THR A 86 -14.14 -2.50 -5.77
CA THR A 86 -13.01 -3.15 -5.09
C THR A 86 -13.10 -3.00 -3.57
N GLN A 87 -13.34 -1.79 -3.06
CA GLN A 87 -13.41 -1.53 -1.62
C GLN A 87 -14.61 -2.22 -0.96
N LEU A 88 -15.79 -2.15 -1.58
CA LEU A 88 -16.99 -2.82 -1.10
C LEU A 88 -16.83 -4.34 -1.09
N ASN A 89 -16.26 -4.91 -2.16
CA ASN A 89 -16.04 -6.34 -2.28
C ASN A 89 -15.02 -6.85 -1.25
N TRP A 90 -13.93 -6.12 -1.01
CA TRP A 90 -12.96 -6.45 0.04
C TRP A 90 -13.59 -6.37 1.43
N GLY A 91 -14.27 -5.27 1.76
CA GLY A 91 -14.95 -5.11 3.05
C GLY A 91 -15.97 -6.22 3.31
N ALA A 92 -16.81 -6.53 2.31
CA ALA A 92 -17.77 -7.62 2.42
C ALA A 92 -17.09 -8.99 2.57
N SER A 93 -16.01 -9.23 1.83
CA SER A 93 -15.27 -10.50 1.92
C SER A 93 -14.64 -10.69 3.31
N TYR A 94 -14.10 -9.64 3.93
CA TYR A 94 -13.56 -9.73 5.29
C TYR A 94 -14.66 -10.02 6.32
N ILE A 95 -15.78 -9.30 6.26
CA ILE A 95 -16.89 -9.55 7.19
C ILE A 95 -17.45 -10.97 7.00
N VAL A 96 -17.61 -11.45 5.77
CA VAL A 96 -18.16 -12.77 5.52
C VAL A 96 -17.18 -13.89 5.90
N ASN A 97 -15.93 -13.82 5.49
CA ASN A 97 -14.98 -14.92 5.72
C ASN A 97 -14.41 -14.90 7.14
N ASP A 98 -14.07 -13.72 7.67
CA ASP A 98 -13.33 -13.62 8.93
C ASP A 98 -14.26 -13.50 10.13
N LEU A 99 -15.48 -12.97 9.96
CA LEU A 99 -16.46 -12.86 11.02
C LEU A 99 -17.60 -13.87 10.88
N TYR A 100 -18.37 -13.80 9.79
CA TYR A 100 -19.59 -14.59 9.62
C TYR A 100 -19.30 -16.10 9.55
N LYS A 101 -18.44 -16.53 8.63
CA LYS A 101 -18.06 -17.95 8.45
C LYS A 101 -17.31 -18.50 9.65
N ARG A 102 -16.44 -17.70 10.26
CA ARG A 102 -15.61 -18.14 11.39
C ARG A 102 -16.38 -18.26 12.71
N PHE A 103 -17.28 -17.32 13.01
CA PHE A 103 -17.90 -17.23 14.34
C PHE A 103 -19.43 -17.45 14.34
N LEU A 104 -20.14 -17.09 13.27
CA LEU A 104 -21.61 -17.12 13.24
C LEU A 104 -22.19 -18.32 12.49
N HIS A 105 -21.51 -18.80 11.45
CA HIS A 105 -21.93 -19.91 10.61
C HIS A 105 -20.77 -20.89 10.39
N GLN A 106 -20.44 -21.63 11.45
CA GLN A 106 -19.49 -22.73 11.34
C GLN A 106 -20.02 -23.77 10.34
N PRO A 107 -19.17 -24.31 9.45
CA PRO A 107 -19.64 -25.23 8.42
C PRO A 107 -20.29 -26.46 9.07
N LYS A 108 -21.61 -26.60 8.95
CA LYS A 108 -22.27 -27.89 9.08
C LYS A 108 -22.18 -28.56 7.70
N GLU A 109 -21.66 -29.78 7.65
CA GLU A 109 -21.19 -30.49 6.45
C GLU A 109 -22.20 -30.63 5.27
N ASN A 110 -23.45 -30.18 5.37
CA ASN A 110 -24.52 -30.56 4.44
C ASN A 110 -25.45 -29.43 3.95
N VAL A 111 -25.05 -28.16 4.01
CA VAL A 111 -25.84 -27.07 3.41
C VAL A 111 -25.01 -26.40 2.32
N ASP A 112 -25.66 -25.99 1.23
CA ASP A 112 -25.16 -25.32 0.01
C ASP A 112 -24.35 -24.02 0.36
N SER A 113 -23.21 -24.23 1.03
CA SER A 113 -22.53 -23.26 1.91
C SER A 113 -22.05 -22.05 1.13
N GLU A 114 -21.57 -22.29 -0.08
CA GLU A 114 -21.07 -21.25 -0.99
C GLU A 114 -22.19 -20.29 -1.44
N LYS A 115 -23.39 -20.79 -1.76
CA LYS A 115 -24.52 -19.90 -2.12
C LYS A 115 -24.95 -19.02 -0.95
N THR A 116 -24.93 -19.58 0.26
CA THR A 116 -25.22 -18.84 1.49
C THR A 116 -24.18 -17.73 1.73
N TYR A 117 -22.88 -18.03 1.58
CA TYR A 117 -21.83 -17.02 1.74
C TYR A 117 -21.86 -15.94 0.66
N VAL A 118 -22.13 -16.31 -0.59
CA VAL A 118 -22.30 -15.32 -1.68
C VAL A 118 -23.49 -14.41 -1.40
N THR A 119 -24.61 -14.96 -0.92
CA THR A 119 -25.80 -14.17 -0.57
C THR A 119 -25.51 -13.24 0.62
N ALA A 120 -24.85 -13.75 1.66
CA ALA A 120 -24.39 -12.95 2.79
C ALA A 120 -23.46 -11.82 2.33
N GLY A 121 -22.52 -12.10 1.42
CA GLY A 121 -21.62 -11.10 0.83
C GLY A 121 -22.36 -9.99 0.10
N ARG A 122 -23.41 -10.31 -0.67
CA ARG A 122 -24.26 -9.31 -1.33
C ARG A 122 -24.99 -8.43 -0.32
N ILE A 123 -25.55 -9.02 0.73
CA ILE A 123 -26.26 -8.28 1.79
C ILE A 123 -25.29 -7.35 2.53
N VAL A 124 -24.13 -7.87 2.95
CA VAL A 124 -23.09 -7.07 3.62
C VAL A 124 -22.61 -5.94 2.72
N THR A 125 -22.45 -6.18 1.42
CA THR A 125 -22.10 -5.13 0.45
C THR A 125 -23.11 -3.98 0.46
N LEU A 126 -24.41 -4.29 0.44
CA LEU A 126 -25.47 -3.27 0.53
C LEU A 126 -25.44 -2.51 1.85
N ILE A 127 -25.17 -3.20 2.97
CA ILE A 127 -25.06 -2.58 4.29
C ILE A 127 -23.85 -1.63 4.34
N ILE A 128 -22.67 -2.07 3.90
CA ILE A 128 -21.46 -1.22 3.85
C ILE A 128 -21.73 0.01 2.97
N MET A 129 -22.39 -0.18 1.82
CA MET A 129 -22.75 0.93 0.92
C MET A 129 -23.69 1.93 1.60
N ALA A 130 -24.72 1.46 2.32
CA ALA A 130 -25.63 2.34 3.06
C ALA A 130 -24.89 3.12 4.17
N VAL A 131 -24.02 2.46 4.93
CA VAL A 131 -23.18 3.13 5.96
C VAL A 131 -22.26 4.16 5.32
N ALA A 132 -21.61 3.82 4.19
CA ALA A 132 -20.74 4.75 3.48
C ALA A 132 -21.49 6.00 2.99
N LEU A 133 -22.72 5.84 2.48
CA LEU A 133 -23.58 6.97 2.09
C LEU A 133 -23.88 7.89 3.29
N VAL A 134 -24.22 7.31 4.45
CA VAL A 134 -24.48 8.08 5.67
C VAL A 134 -23.24 8.82 6.13
N VAL A 135 -22.08 8.14 6.21
CA VAL A 135 -20.80 8.76 6.61
C VAL A 135 -20.41 9.91 5.67
N THR A 136 -20.69 9.77 4.36
CA THR A 136 -20.39 10.80 3.36
C THR A 136 -21.11 12.11 3.64
N LEU A 137 -22.31 12.08 4.25
CA LEU A 137 -23.06 13.30 4.63
C LEU A 137 -22.36 14.13 5.72
N PHE A 138 -21.40 13.54 6.44
CA PHE A 138 -20.64 14.21 7.50
C PHE A 138 -19.23 14.65 7.05
N ILE A 139 -18.86 14.40 5.78
CA ILE A 139 -17.55 14.79 5.24
C ILE A 139 -17.62 16.23 4.72
N GLU A 140 -16.93 17.15 5.39
CA GLU A 140 -16.85 18.54 4.95
C GLU A 140 -15.79 18.76 3.85
N THR A 141 -14.61 18.14 4.00
CA THR A 141 -13.49 18.31 3.06
C THR A 141 -12.77 16.99 2.76
N ILE A 142 -12.39 16.81 1.50
CA ILE A 142 -11.64 15.64 1.04
C ILE A 142 -10.23 15.60 1.65
N SER A 143 -9.56 16.76 1.76
CA SER A 143 -8.24 16.89 2.37
C SER A 143 -8.25 16.52 3.86
N GLY A 144 -9.31 16.87 4.59
CA GLY A 144 -9.49 16.50 5.99
C GLY A 144 -9.59 14.99 6.17
N VAL A 145 -10.38 14.31 5.33
CA VAL A 145 -10.51 12.84 5.35
C VAL A 145 -9.19 12.16 4.97
N TRP A 146 -8.48 12.69 3.97
CA TRP A 146 -7.18 12.15 3.58
C TRP A 146 -6.14 12.23 4.72
N SER A 147 -6.06 13.39 5.37
CA SER A 147 -5.16 13.61 6.51
C SER A 147 -5.53 12.69 7.68
N PHE A 148 -6.82 12.56 7.98
CA PHE A 148 -7.32 11.65 9.01
C PHE A 148 -6.95 10.19 8.74
N ILE A 149 -7.17 9.68 7.52
CA ILE A 149 -6.86 8.28 7.18
C ILE A 149 -5.36 8.00 7.29
N ILE A 150 -4.51 8.93 6.85
CA ILE A 150 -3.05 8.78 6.94
C ILE A 150 -2.57 8.82 8.39
N GLU A 151 -3.10 9.73 9.20
CA GLU A 151 -2.71 9.85 10.60
C GLU A 151 -3.21 8.66 11.44
N CYS A 152 -4.44 8.21 11.23
CA CYS A 152 -4.96 7.02 11.94
C CYS A 152 -4.31 5.71 11.50
N GLY A 153 -3.60 5.68 10.36
CA GLY A 153 -2.74 4.55 9.96
C GLY A 153 -1.26 4.73 10.32
N ALA A 154 -0.88 5.85 10.93
CA ALA A 154 0.51 6.23 11.12
C ALA A 154 1.23 5.32 12.13
N GLY A 155 2.41 4.81 11.75
CA GLY A 155 3.20 3.90 12.58
C GLY A 155 2.84 2.42 12.45
N LEU A 156 1.65 2.08 11.90
CA LEU A 156 1.21 0.69 11.69
C LEU A 156 2.10 -0.04 10.67
N GLY A 157 2.55 0.67 9.62
CA GLY A 157 3.29 0.08 8.51
C GLY A 157 4.55 -0.69 8.93
N MET A 158 5.29 -0.18 9.93
CA MET A 158 6.52 -0.84 10.38
C MET A 158 6.23 -2.20 11.04
N VAL A 159 5.16 -2.31 11.83
CA VAL A 159 4.76 -3.57 12.48
C VAL A 159 4.35 -4.62 11.45
N LEU A 160 3.57 -4.20 10.44
CA LEU A 160 3.13 -5.08 9.36
C LEU A 160 4.27 -5.61 8.49
N ILE A 161 5.39 -4.88 8.40
CA ILE A 161 6.62 -5.35 7.75
C ILE A 161 7.42 -6.24 8.70
N LEU A 162 7.67 -5.78 9.93
CA LEU A 162 8.50 -6.47 10.91
C LEU A 162 7.94 -7.83 11.33
N ARG A 163 6.61 -8.04 11.28
CA ARG A 163 6.04 -9.35 11.62
C ARG A 163 6.58 -10.51 10.78
N TRP A 164 7.08 -10.22 9.58
CA TRP A 164 7.71 -11.21 8.70
C TRP A 164 9.21 -11.37 8.97
N LEU A 165 9.86 -10.33 9.50
CA LEU A 165 11.31 -10.25 9.68
C LEU A 165 11.75 -10.42 11.13
N TRP A 166 10.84 -10.39 12.10
CA TRP A 166 11.16 -10.41 13.52
C TRP A 166 10.18 -11.29 14.30
N TRP A 167 10.70 -12.40 14.82
CA TRP A 167 9.92 -13.43 15.52
C TRP A 167 9.14 -12.96 16.77
N ARG A 168 9.51 -11.80 17.34
CA ARG A 168 8.88 -11.27 18.57
C ARG A 168 7.54 -10.57 18.32
N ILE A 169 7.29 -10.11 17.09
CA ILE A 169 6.02 -9.45 16.78
C ILE A 169 4.88 -10.45 16.97
N ASN A 170 3.89 -10.07 17.77
CA ASN A 170 2.74 -10.91 18.08
C ASN A 170 1.43 -10.16 17.83
N ALA A 171 0.30 -10.83 18.09
CA ALA A 171 -1.03 -10.23 17.88
C ALA A 171 -1.24 -8.94 18.70
N TRP A 172 -0.66 -8.84 19.91
CA TRP A 172 -0.76 -7.65 20.74
C TRP A 172 0.04 -6.48 20.18
N SER A 173 1.21 -6.73 19.57
CA SER A 173 1.96 -5.74 18.81
C SER A 173 1.10 -5.14 17.68
N GLU A 174 0.41 -5.99 16.91
CA GLU A 174 -0.44 -5.55 15.80
C GLU A 174 -1.69 -4.80 16.28
N ILE A 175 -2.37 -5.31 17.31
CA ILE A 175 -3.56 -4.67 17.90
C ILE A 175 -3.19 -3.30 18.49
N SER A 176 -2.11 -3.22 19.25
CA SER A 176 -1.65 -1.96 19.84
C SER A 176 -1.23 -0.95 18.77
N ALA A 177 -0.53 -1.38 17.72
CA ALA A 177 -0.18 -0.52 16.59
C ALA A 177 -1.38 -0.05 15.77
N THR A 178 -2.48 -0.81 15.77
CA THR A 178 -3.74 -0.44 15.10
C THR A 178 -4.54 0.59 15.90
N ILE A 179 -4.53 0.50 17.23
CA ILE A 179 -5.34 1.37 18.11
C ILE A 179 -4.60 2.65 18.51
N ALA A 180 -3.29 2.56 18.81
CA ALA A 180 -2.48 3.69 19.25
C ALA A 180 -2.56 4.95 18.36
N PRO A 181 -2.56 4.88 17.02
CA PRO A 181 -2.62 6.07 16.19
C PRO A 181 -3.94 6.84 16.32
N PHE A 182 -5.07 6.17 16.61
CA PHE A 182 -6.33 6.87 16.89
C PHE A 182 -6.27 7.68 18.18
N ILE A 183 -5.63 7.12 19.21
CA ILE A 183 -5.43 7.80 20.50
C ILE A 183 -4.49 8.98 20.33
N ALA A 184 -3.35 8.78 19.66
CA ALA A 184 -2.39 9.85 19.41
C ALA A 184 -2.94 10.95 18.49
N TYR A 185 -3.71 10.60 17.47
CA TYR A 185 -4.40 11.57 16.63
C TYR A 185 -5.38 12.42 17.45
N GLY A 186 -6.24 11.77 18.25
CA GLY A 186 -7.19 12.48 19.12
C GLY A 186 -6.49 13.40 20.11
N PHE A 187 -5.41 12.93 20.76
CA PHE A 187 -4.62 13.74 21.67
C PHE A 187 -3.93 14.92 20.96
N SER A 188 -3.28 14.68 19.82
CA SER A 188 -2.57 15.71 19.07
C SER A 188 -3.52 16.79 18.56
N LYS A 189 -4.71 16.40 18.08
CA LYS A 189 -5.68 17.33 17.52
C LYS A 189 -6.46 18.09 18.59
N PHE A 190 -6.99 17.40 19.60
CA PHE A 190 -7.91 17.99 20.57
C PHE A 190 -7.22 18.56 21.82
N VAL A 191 -6.01 18.08 22.17
CA VAL A 191 -5.29 18.56 23.36
C VAL A 191 -4.14 19.47 22.97
N LEU A 192 -3.31 19.07 22.00
CA LEU A 192 -2.13 19.85 21.58
C LEU A 192 -2.44 20.88 20.49
N GLY A 193 -3.59 20.79 19.81
CA GLY A 193 -3.95 21.69 18.72
C GLY A 193 -2.99 21.62 17.53
N LEU A 194 -2.36 20.46 17.30
CA LEU A 194 -1.39 20.28 16.22
C LEU A 194 -2.08 19.92 14.92
N GLU A 195 -1.64 20.56 13.84
CA GLU A 195 -2.10 20.26 12.49
C GLU A 195 -1.10 19.36 11.72
N PHE A 196 -1.61 18.74 10.66
CA PHE A 196 -0.81 18.00 9.69
C PHE A 196 0.22 18.96 9.05
N PRO A 197 1.51 18.56 8.89
CA PRO A 197 2.09 17.23 9.08
C PRO A 197 2.72 16.99 10.46
N ASN A 198 2.68 17.96 11.38
CA ASN A 198 3.33 17.82 12.69
C ASN A 198 2.64 16.76 13.56
N SER A 199 1.30 16.73 13.56
CA SER A 199 0.50 15.69 14.21
C SER A 199 0.85 14.28 13.72
N PHE A 200 1.15 14.13 12.42
CA PHE A 200 1.54 12.86 11.82
C PHE A 200 2.84 12.32 12.44
N PHE A 201 3.90 13.13 12.55
CA PHE A 201 5.18 12.66 13.11
C PHE A 201 5.07 12.23 14.57
N ILE A 202 4.30 12.98 15.37
CA ILE A 202 4.02 12.61 16.76
C ILE A 202 3.24 11.31 16.83
N THR A 203 2.23 11.15 15.97
CA THR A 203 1.43 9.93 15.90
C THR A 203 2.29 8.71 15.52
N VAL A 204 3.18 8.84 14.53
CA VAL A 204 4.15 7.78 14.20
C VAL A 204 5.04 7.44 15.40
N GLY A 205 5.62 8.45 16.04
CA GLY A 205 6.52 8.25 17.19
C GLY A 205 5.81 7.56 18.35
N PHE A 206 4.64 8.07 18.74
CA PHE A 206 3.82 7.50 19.81
C PHE A 206 3.41 6.06 19.50
N THR A 207 2.82 5.81 18.32
CA THR A 207 2.43 4.46 17.91
C THR A 207 3.61 3.51 17.94
N THR A 208 4.78 3.97 17.49
CA THR A 208 6.02 3.17 17.47
C THR A 208 6.46 2.76 18.86
N VAL A 209 6.49 3.72 19.79
CA VAL A 209 6.82 3.45 21.20
C VAL A 209 5.81 2.48 21.82
N VAL A 210 4.51 2.70 21.60
CA VAL A 210 3.45 1.86 22.18
C VAL A 210 3.58 0.40 21.72
N TRP A 211 3.67 0.14 20.41
CA TRP A 211 3.72 -1.25 19.95
C TRP A 211 5.04 -1.93 20.34
N LEU A 212 6.16 -1.20 20.39
CA LEU A 212 7.44 -1.74 20.89
C LEU A 212 7.33 -2.14 22.37
N LEU A 213 6.80 -1.26 23.22
CA LEU A 213 6.58 -1.56 24.63
C LEU A 213 5.69 -2.79 24.80
N VAL A 214 4.56 -2.85 24.09
CA VAL A 214 3.66 -4.00 24.12
C VAL A 214 4.37 -5.28 23.66
N THR A 215 5.21 -5.22 22.64
CA THR A 215 6.00 -6.37 22.14
C THR A 215 7.00 -6.91 23.17
N PHE A 216 7.59 -6.03 23.98
CA PHE A 216 8.53 -6.45 25.02
C PHE A 216 7.83 -6.92 26.30
N ILE A 217 6.66 -6.37 26.62
CA ILE A 217 5.87 -6.73 27.81
C ILE A 217 5.11 -8.05 27.59
N THR A 218 4.56 -8.27 26.39
CA THR A 218 3.76 -9.46 26.10
C THR A 218 4.62 -10.67 25.77
N SER A 219 4.10 -11.86 26.05
CA SER A 219 4.77 -13.10 25.70
C SER A 219 4.80 -13.28 24.17
N PRO A 220 5.88 -13.88 23.62
CA PRO A 220 5.91 -14.23 22.21
C PRO A 220 4.80 -15.24 21.89
N SER A 221 4.45 -15.35 20.61
CA SER A 221 3.54 -16.39 20.13
C SER A 221 4.07 -17.79 20.45
N ASP A 222 3.17 -18.77 20.47
CA ASP A 222 3.48 -20.15 20.80
C ASP A 222 4.68 -20.69 20.00
N HIS A 223 5.62 -21.31 20.73
CA HIS A 223 6.91 -21.71 20.18
C HIS A 223 6.76 -22.74 19.05
N LYS A 224 5.85 -23.72 19.21
CA LYS A 224 5.61 -24.74 18.17
C LYS A 224 5.04 -24.13 16.90
N THR A 225 4.16 -23.14 17.05
CA THR A 225 3.59 -22.40 15.91
C THR A 225 4.66 -21.61 15.16
N LEU A 226 5.55 -20.92 15.89
CA LEU A 226 6.66 -20.16 15.30
C LEU A 226 7.68 -21.08 14.62
N GLU A 227 8.00 -22.22 15.23
CA GLU A 227 8.89 -23.24 14.65
C GLU A 227 8.29 -23.83 13.37
N HIS A 228 7.01 -24.18 13.37
CA HIS A 228 6.31 -24.67 12.18
C HIS A 228 6.33 -23.63 11.05
N PHE A 229 6.04 -22.36 11.37
CA PHE A 229 6.12 -21.26 10.41
C PHE A 229 7.53 -21.09 9.85
N TYR A 230 8.56 -21.09 10.71
CA TYR A 230 9.95 -20.96 10.30
C TYR A 230 10.38 -22.10 9.38
N ASN A 231 10.05 -23.34 9.71
CA ASN A 231 10.40 -24.51 8.91
C ASN A 231 9.73 -24.51 7.53
N LYS A 232 8.48 -24.04 7.46
CA LYS A 232 7.72 -23.97 6.20
C LYS A 232 8.19 -22.84 5.29
N ILE A 233 8.35 -21.63 5.83
CA ILE A 233 8.61 -20.42 5.03
C ILE A 233 10.11 -20.15 4.88
N LYS A 234 10.90 -20.49 5.90
CA LYS A 234 12.31 -20.08 6.07
C LYS A 234 12.45 -18.56 5.87
N PRO A 235 11.77 -17.75 6.69
CA PRO A 235 11.73 -16.30 6.54
C PRO A 235 13.11 -15.68 6.77
N LEU A 236 13.36 -14.54 6.12
CA LEU A 236 14.54 -13.72 6.34
C LEU A 236 14.39 -12.88 7.62
N GLY A 237 15.52 -12.37 8.13
CA GLY A 237 15.55 -11.45 9.27
C GLY A 237 15.89 -12.09 10.61
N SER A 238 15.50 -11.43 11.70
CA SER A 238 15.77 -11.83 13.08
C SER A 238 14.85 -12.98 13.49
N TRP A 239 15.32 -14.20 13.25
CA TRP A 239 14.70 -15.48 13.64
C TRP A 239 15.65 -16.37 14.46
N GLY A 240 16.61 -15.74 15.16
CA GLY A 240 17.72 -16.40 15.86
C GLY A 240 17.37 -17.66 16.68
N PRO A 241 16.29 -17.70 17.48
CA PRO A 241 15.93 -18.89 18.26
C PRO A 241 15.61 -20.13 17.42
N PHE A 242 15.28 -19.95 16.14
CA PHE A 242 14.87 -21.01 15.21
C PHE A 242 15.90 -21.26 14.11
N SER A 243 16.94 -20.43 14.02
CA SER A 243 17.92 -20.45 12.93
C SER A 243 19.28 -20.98 13.40
N ASN A 244 19.90 -21.85 12.59
CA ASN A 244 21.29 -22.27 12.81
C ASN A 244 22.27 -21.14 12.40
N ARG A 245 23.46 -21.08 13.02
CA ARG A 245 24.44 -20.00 12.79
C ARG A 245 24.77 -19.80 11.31
N ASP A 246 25.00 -20.87 10.55
CA ASP A 246 25.34 -20.79 9.13
C ASP A 246 24.17 -20.25 8.28
N GLN A 247 22.94 -20.69 8.57
CA GLN A 247 21.73 -20.20 7.90
C GLN A 247 21.48 -18.72 8.20
N ASN A 248 21.76 -18.27 9.42
CA ASN A 248 21.56 -16.88 9.82
C ASN A 248 22.49 -15.91 9.04
N THR A 249 23.73 -16.32 8.77
CA THR A 249 24.65 -15.52 7.95
C THR A 249 24.20 -15.42 6.48
N GLY A 250 23.72 -16.53 5.89
CA GLY A 250 23.13 -16.53 4.55
C GLY A 250 21.89 -15.64 4.46
N ASN A 251 20.97 -15.76 5.42
CA ASN A 251 19.74 -14.97 5.49
C ASN A 251 20.02 -13.45 5.63
N THR A 252 21.06 -13.08 6.39
CA THR A 252 21.44 -11.67 6.55
C THR A 252 21.96 -11.09 5.24
N LYS A 253 22.83 -11.83 4.53
CA LYS A 253 23.34 -11.41 3.21
C LYS A 253 22.20 -11.28 2.19
N GLU A 254 21.30 -12.26 2.15
CA GLU A 254 20.13 -12.25 1.27
C GLU A 254 19.22 -11.05 1.55
N LEU A 255 18.92 -10.78 2.83
CA LEU A 255 18.11 -9.63 3.22
C LEU A 255 18.75 -8.31 2.78
N LEU A 256 20.07 -8.17 2.94
CA LEU A 256 20.79 -6.97 2.49
C LEU A 256 20.70 -6.80 0.97
N LEU A 257 20.87 -7.87 0.19
CA LEU A 257 20.71 -7.82 -1.26
C LEU A 257 19.29 -7.38 -1.67
N LEU A 258 18.26 -7.91 -1.00
CA LEU A 258 16.87 -7.51 -1.27
C LEU A 258 16.57 -6.06 -0.84
N ILE A 259 17.17 -5.58 0.25
CA ILE A 259 17.06 -4.17 0.66
C ILE A 259 17.72 -3.26 -0.38
N VAL A 260 18.92 -3.62 -0.86
CA VAL A 260 19.61 -2.87 -1.92
C VAL A 260 18.81 -2.91 -3.22
N ALA A 261 18.22 -4.05 -3.59
CA ALA A 261 17.31 -4.17 -4.73
C ALA A 261 16.08 -3.26 -4.56
N TRP A 262 15.45 -3.26 -3.38
CA TRP A 262 14.30 -2.41 -3.11
C TRP A 262 14.64 -0.91 -3.20
N LEU A 263 15.71 -0.48 -2.52
CA LEU A 263 16.15 0.93 -2.55
C LEU A 263 16.54 1.37 -3.97
N SER A 264 17.29 0.54 -4.70
CA SER A 264 17.67 0.83 -6.09
C SER A 264 16.45 0.90 -7.01
N ALA A 265 15.45 0.02 -6.85
CA ALA A 265 14.19 0.10 -7.60
C ALA A 265 13.43 1.41 -7.31
N THR A 266 13.39 1.85 -6.05
CA THR A 266 12.78 3.13 -5.67
C THR A 266 13.51 4.31 -6.30
N VAL A 267 14.84 4.39 -6.16
CA VAL A 267 15.66 5.46 -6.75
C VAL A 267 15.54 5.46 -8.26
N MET A 268 15.58 4.29 -8.91
CA MET A 268 15.37 4.15 -10.35
C MET A 268 14.01 4.71 -10.77
N THR A 269 12.94 4.34 -10.08
CA THR A 269 11.57 4.78 -10.42
C THR A 269 11.43 6.31 -10.33
N TYR A 270 11.92 6.93 -9.26
CA TYR A 270 11.88 8.39 -9.12
C TYR A 270 12.84 9.10 -10.08
N SER A 271 14.00 8.51 -10.36
CA SER A 271 14.93 9.08 -11.35
C SER A 271 14.30 9.10 -12.74
N ILE A 272 13.58 8.04 -13.14
CA ILE A 272 12.82 8.01 -14.40
C ILE A 272 11.69 9.05 -14.38
N LEU A 273 10.95 9.16 -13.27
CA LEU A 273 9.89 10.16 -13.12
C LEU A 273 10.45 11.57 -13.37
N PHE A 274 11.47 11.98 -12.62
CA PHE A 274 12.05 13.32 -12.74
C PHE A 274 12.77 13.54 -14.07
N PHE A 275 13.44 12.53 -14.62
CA PHE A 275 14.05 12.59 -15.95
C PHE A 275 13.01 12.93 -17.03
N ILE A 276 11.87 12.23 -17.04
CA ILE A 276 10.79 12.51 -17.98
C ILE A 276 10.27 13.94 -17.78
N GLY A 277 10.22 14.41 -16.53
CA GLY A 277 9.79 15.77 -16.20
C GLY A 277 10.69 16.85 -16.72
N ASP A 278 11.98 16.76 -16.42
CA ASP A 278 12.99 17.70 -16.91
C ASP A 278 13.05 17.69 -18.43
N TYR A 279 12.81 16.53 -19.06
CA TYR A 279 12.73 16.41 -20.50
C TYR A 279 11.51 17.15 -21.09
N ILE A 280 10.31 16.91 -20.54
CA ILE A 280 9.07 17.53 -20.98
C ILE A 280 9.10 19.05 -20.76
N LEU A 281 9.63 19.49 -19.61
CA LEU A 281 9.70 20.90 -19.21
C LEU A 281 10.93 21.63 -19.77
N GLN A 282 11.76 20.95 -20.57
CA GLN A 282 13.00 21.49 -21.16
C GLN A 282 14.00 22.03 -20.13
N HIS A 283 14.02 21.45 -18.93
CA HIS A 283 14.95 21.81 -17.86
C HIS A 283 16.24 20.99 -17.95
N ASN A 284 17.16 21.42 -18.82
CA ASN A 284 18.35 20.62 -19.19
C ASN A 284 19.40 20.41 -18.08
N SER A 285 19.32 21.15 -16.96
CA SER A 285 20.36 21.15 -15.91
C SER A 285 20.52 19.78 -15.21
N ASN A 286 19.42 19.05 -15.06
CA ASN A 286 19.34 17.82 -14.26
C ASN A 286 19.06 16.56 -15.10
N LEU A 287 18.92 16.68 -16.42
CA LEU A 287 18.68 15.51 -17.30
C LEU A 287 19.78 14.47 -17.19
N ILE A 288 21.04 14.91 -17.18
CA ILE A 288 22.20 14.01 -17.08
C ILE A 288 22.24 13.35 -15.70
N THR A 289 21.95 14.10 -14.63
CA THR A 289 21.99 13.58 -13.26
C THR A 289 20.90 12.53 -13.03
N TRP A 290 19.66 12.79 -13.45
CA TRP A 290 18.58 11.80 -13.35
C TRP A 290 18.79 10.60 -14.27
N GLY A 291 19.28 10.82 -15.49
CA GLY A 291 19.62 9.74 -16.41
C GLY A 291 20.71 8.82 -15.84
N ALA A 292 21.80 9.40 -15.34
CA ALA A 292 22.89 8.65 -14.71
C ALA A 292 22.44 7.94 -13.43
N SER A 293 21.64 8.59 -12.58
CA SER A 293 21.04 8.00 -11.38
C SER A 293 20.14 6.81 -11.73
N GLY A 294 19.30 6.95 -12.75
CA GLY A 294 18.42 5.88 -13.23
C GLY A 294 19.18 4.67 -13.75
N ILE A 295 20.19 4.88 -14.60
CA ILE A 295 21.04 3.81 -15.14
C ILE A 295 21.83 3.12 -14.02
N THR A 296 22.45 3.89 -13.13
CA THR A 296 23.24 3.34 -12.01
C THR A 296 22.35 2.50 -11.10
N SER A 297 21.17 3.00 -10.77
CA SER A 297 20.19 2.28 -9.95
C SER A 297 19.68 1.01 -10.63
N PHE A 298 19.46 1.04 -11.96
CA PHE A 298 19.11 -0.15 -12.73
C PHE A 298 20.21 -1.23 -12.69
N VAL A 299 21.47 -0.82 -12.83
CA VAL A 299 22.62 -1.73 -12.76
C VAL A 299 22.72 -2.37 -11.37
N ILE A 300 22.59 -1.56 -10.31
CA ILE A 300 22.57 -2.07 -8.92
C ILE A 300 21.41 -3.02 -8.70
N LEU A 301 20.21 -2.68 -9.18
CA LEU A 301 19.02 -3.52 -9.09
C LEU A 301 19.25 -4.87 -9.78
N TYR A 302 19.77 -4.85 -11.00
CA TYR A 302 20.05 -6.04 -11.80
C TYR A 302 21.02 -6.99 -11.07
N PHE A 303 22.16 -6.46 -10.61
CA PHE A 303 23.14 -7.27 -9.88
C PHE A 303 22.60 -7.77 -8.54
N SER A 304 21.83 -6.95 -7.81
CA SER A 304 21.27 -7.35 -6.52
C SER A 304 20.27 -8.49 -6.69
N ILE A 305 19.38 -8.40 -7.68
CA ILE A 305 18.42 -9.46 -8.00
C ILE A 305 19.15 -10.73 -8.47
N GLN A 306 20.14 -10.62 -9.34
CA GLN A 306 20.86 -11.79 -9.87
C GLN A 306 21.67 -12.53 -8.79
N ASN A 307 22.22 -11.79 -7.82
CA ASN A 307 22.97 -12.37 -6.70
C ASN A 307 22.07 -12.81 -5.53
N SER A 308 20.78 -12.48 -5.58
CA SER A 308 19.79 -12.94 -4.60
C SER A 308 19.22 -14.30 -5.01
N ASN A 309 18.69 -15.04 -4.04
CA ASN A 309 17.96 -16.27 -4.26
C ASN A 309 16.49 -16.03 -4.66
N LEU A 310 16.11 -14.81 -5.06
CA LEU A 310 14.73 -14.42 -5.39
C LEU A 310 14.08 -15.28 -6.47
N PHE A 311 14.85 -15.78 -7.43
CA PHE A 311 14.36 -16.63 -8.53
C PHE A 311 14.83 -18.08 -8.45
N GLN A 312 15.50 -18.47 -7.37
CA GLN A 312 15.82 -19.88 -7.17
C GLN A 312 14.55 -20.58 -6.73
N GLU A 313 14.02 -21.47 -7.58
CA GLU A 313 13.01 -22.41 -7.15
C GLU A 313 13.59 -23.16 -5.95
N LYS A 314 12.97 -22.97 -4.77
CA LYS A 314 13.19 -23.87 -3.65
C LYS A 314 12.66 -25.21 -4.13
N THR A 315 13.54 -26.07 -4.65
CA THR A 315 13.21 -27.47 -4.94
C THR A 315 12.54 -28.03 -3.69
N GLU A 316 11.25 -28.30 -3.80
CA GLU A 316 10.50 -29.04 -2.80
C GLU A 316 11.17 -30.41 -2.70
N THR A 317 12.07 -30.56 -1.75
CA THR A 317 12.42 -31.89 -1.25
C THR A 317 11.18 -32.40 -0.53
N ASN A 318 10.48 -33.31 -1.20
CA ASN A 318 9.33 -34.11 -0.75
C ASN A 318 9.34 -34.41 0.75
#